data_AF-A0A1J4MWZ9-F1
#
_entry.id   AF-A0A1J4MWZ9-F1
#
_cell.length_a   1.000
_cell.length_b   1.000
_cell.length_c   1.000
_cell.angle_alpha   90.00
_cell.angle_beta   90.00
_cell.angle_gamma   90.00
#
_symmetry.space_group_name_H-M   'P 1'
#
loop_
_entity.id
_entity.type
_entity.pdbx_description
1 polymer ?
#
loop_
_entity_poly.entity_id
_entity_poly.type
_entity_poly.pdbx_seq_one_letter_code
_entity_poly.pdbx_strand_id
1 'polypeptide(L)'
;MECEHNKKIRLEEKKSIRKKEDTIEDINNTKVNSLTIENLNSFLDILKSKLSRLYKDSNNVVDIYSLISSEITELWMIGVSRKMTLKFIELGGMNIFRQLLYIKEEHNFINNTSKNEIYGVVLGILCDITDPDINEGDDDISIENYTDKTYWSNILESIEHSIGFSLIGEVLMNLENSISTDIDNNKENIDTAISKGLQLIENLLDIDPIQVSNKIFAAKELYNILLSCLKSEKLEINSNFAHKAEILCILVQNSLECCRNTFEKYNNSILDLILVTLAKFGLRKEEPKFIEEKEFLFNLSDILSVILLENEARVVFNKLEGIDLMIRLMREAIFLRPLATKIISFSLINSSENCNLFIEMYGLKPLFALLAYSIEILDKKKKVRNVEQRDLDEHICSIIQSLIQYSNDKNLKRVINKFVEHDFIKTDAILKLRKFYANNVEEALDFLDDNNLEDIQNSKLVDAGLFTIQLIDLILLHLIVYLAQNSRHFSALLPINNIEQLFLKYNLKGSDILNNIEDYCENLGSNGKEATKLDSIIKYFKSIQFKP
;
A
#
# COMPACT_ATOMS: atom_id res chain seq x y z
N MET A 1 24.34 54.13 -57.88
CA MET A 1 25.47 53.30 -57.41
C MET A 1 25.20 52.60 -56.07
N GLU A 2 24.27 53.06 -55.22
CA GLU A 2 23.90 52.33 -53.97
C GLU A 2 22.98 51.09 -54.19
N CYS A 3 22.28 51.00 -55.32
CA CYS A 3 21.33 49.92 -55.56
C CYS A 3 21.99 48.59 -56.00
N GLU A 4 23.20 48.64 -56.58
CA GLU A 4 23.97 47.44 -56.95
C GLU A 4 24.83 46.90 -55.79
N HIS A 5 25.28 47.78 -54.88
CA HIS A 5 26.04 47.38 -53.69
C HIS A 5 25.16 46.56 -52.72
N ASN A 6 23.91 46.99 -52.51
CA ASN A 6 22.95 46.28 -51.66
C ASN A 6 22.46 44.94 -52.25
N LYS A 7 22.51 44.76 -53.57
CA LYS A 7 22.23 43.46 -54.21
C LYS A 7 23.38 42.47 -54.05
N LYS A 8 24.63 42.94 -54.03
CA LYS A 8 25.82 42.09 -53.86
C LYS A 8 25.93 41.56 -52.43
N ILE A 9 25.67 42.41 -51.43
CA ILE A 9 25.65 42.04 -50.00
C ILE A 9 24.56 41.00 -49.72
N ARG A 10 23.33 41.19 -50.25
CA ARG A 10 22.23 40.21 -50.09
C ARG A 10 22.48 38.87 -50.79
N LEU A 11 23.30 38.83 -51.84
CA LEU A 11 23.66 37.58 -52.52
C LEU A 11 24.79 36.83 -51.79
N GLU A 12 25.70 37.54 -51.14
CA GLU A 12 26.77 36.96 -50.31
C GLU A 12 26.23 36.46 -48.96
N GLU A 13 25.28 37.19 -48.35
CA GLU A 13 24.56 36.73 -47.15
C GLU A 13 23.74 35.46 -47.44
N LYS A 14 23.01 35.40 -48.57
CA LYS A 14 22.28 34.19 -48.98
C LYS A 14 23.19 33.00 -49.31
N LYS A 15 24.41 33.22 -49.81
CA LYS A 15 25.41 32.15 -50.00
C LYS A 15 26.05 31.70 -48.69
N SER A 16 26.16 32.58 -47.69
CA SER A 16 26.64 32.22 -46.35
C SER A 16 25.60 31.45 -45.52
N ILE A 17 24.32 31.74 -45.73
CA ILE A 17 23.19 31.03 -45.09
C ILE A 17 23.02 29.65 -45.73
N ARG A 18 23.04 29.52 -47.07
CA ARG A 18 23.01 28.21 -47.73
C ARG A 18 24.21 27.33 -47.37
N LYS A 19 25.43 27.90 -47.25
CA LYS A 19 26.59 27.11 -46.77
C LYS A 19 26.52 26.71 -45.29
N LYS A 20 25.69 27.37 -44.48
CA LYS A 20 25.43 26.97 -43.08
C LYS A 20 24.28 25.97 -42.97
N GLU A 21 23.29 26.07 -43.86
CA GLU A 21 22.21 25.08 -44.02
C GLU A 21 22.75 23.76 -44.60
N ASP A 22 23.64 23.82 -45.60
CA ASP A 22 24.30 22.63 -46.19
C ASP A 22 25.20 21.89 -45.18
N THR A 23 25.73 22.56 -44.13
CA THR A 23 26.49 21.90 -43.04
C THR A 23 25.62 21.35 -41.91
N ILE A 24 24.31 21.67 -41.89
CA ILE A 24 23.35 21.18 -40.89
C ILE A 24 22.47 20.08 -41.51
N GLU A 25 22.23 20.10 -42.82
CA GLU A 25 21.47 19.04 -43.53
C GLU A 25 22.26 17.73 -43.68
N ASP A 26 23.59 17.72 -43.61
CA ASP A 26 24.40 16.49 -43.69
C ASP A 26 24.35 15.61 -42.42
N ILE A 27 23.67 16.03 -41.35
CA ILE A 27 23.44 15.21 -40.15
C ILE A 27 22.05 14.52 -40.17
N ASN A 28 21.15 14.91 -41.06
CA ASN A 28 19.74 14.51 -41.02
C ASN A 28 19.36 13.27 -41.86
N ASN A 29 20.30 12.43 -42.30
CA ASN A 29 19.96 11.27 -43.14
C ASN A 29 20.66 9.94 -42.82
N THR A 30 21.11 9.75 -41.58
CA THR A 30 21.27 8.39 -41.04
C THR A 30 20.03 8.05 -40.24
N LYS A 31 19.08 7.33 -40.86
CA LYS A 31 18.10 6.53 -40.11
C LYS A 31 18.90 5.58 -39.20
N VAL A 32 18.97 5.92 -37.92
CA VAL A 32 19.68 5.19 -36.89
C VAL A 32 18.90 3.92 -36.58
N ASN A 33 19.28 2.81 -37.20
CA ASN A 33 18.70 1.49 -36.93
C ASN A 33 19.50 0.69 -35.89
N SER A 34 20.50 1.28 -35.23
CA SER A 34 21.19 0.67 -34.08
C SER A 34 21.81 1.73 -33.17
N LEU A 35 21.63 1.56 -31.87
CA LEU A 35 22.09 2.48 -30.84
C LEU A 35 23.55 2.14 -30.48
N THR A 36 24.53 2.89 -31.04
CA THR A 36 25.95 2.73 -30.67
C THR A 36 26.33 3.66 -29.51
N ILE A 37 27.38 3.32 -28.76
CA ILE A 37 27.94 4.16 -27.68
C ILE A 37 28.35 5.55 -28.22
N GLU A 38 28.76 5.64 -29.48
CA GLU A 38 29.11 6.92 -30.14
C GLU A 38 27.89 7.84 -30.30
N ASN A 39 26.73 7.29 -30.64
CA ASN A 39 25.48 8.06 -30.78
C ASN A 39 25.05 8.67 -29.44
N LEU A 40 25.25 7.96 -28.32
CA LEU A 40 24.92 8.46 -26.98
C LEU A 40 25.82 9.61 -26.53
N ASN A 41 27.13 9.52 -26.79
CA ASN A 41 28.06 10.61 -26.48
C ASN A 41 27.69 11.87 -27.27
N SER A 42 27.48 11.73 -28.58
CA SER A 42 27.05 12.84 -29.46
C SER A 42 25.75 13.48 -28.94
N PHE A 43 24.78 12.65 -28.58
CA PHE A 43 23.51 13.11 -28.01
C PHE A 43 23.69 13.90 -26.71
N LEU A 44 24.47 13.38 -25.76
CA LEU A 44 24.70 14.06 -24.49
C LEU A 44 25.41 15.40 -24.68
N ASP A 45 26.31 15.50 -25.64
CA ASP A 45 26.99 16.76 -25.98
C ASP A 45 26.01 17.78 -26.61
N ILE A 46 25.09 17.32 -27.46
CA ILE A 46 24.00 18.16 -28.00
C ILE A 46 23.12 18.69 -26.86
N LEU A 47 22.67 17.82 -25.96
CA LEU A 47 21.85 18.23 -24.81
C LEU A 47 22.58 19.22 -23.89
N LYS A 48 23.85 18.95 -23.55
CA LYS A 48 24.68 19.88 -22.76
C LYS A 48 24.81 21.24 -23.45
N SER A 49 25.03 21.24 -24.76
CA SER A 49 25.12 22.47 -25.56
C SER A 49 23.81 23.27 -25.51
N LYS A 50 22.66 22.61 -25.69
CA LYS A 50 21.34 23.27 -25.63
C LYS A 50 20.97 23.75 -24.24
N LEU A 51 21.24 22.97 -23.19
CA LEU A 51 21.10 23.40 -21.80
C LEU A 51 21.94 24.65 -21.52
N SER A 52 23.19 24.68 -22.00
CA SER A 52 24.05 25.85 -21.83
C SER A 52 23.50 27.10 -22.52
N ARG A 53 22.73 26.95 -23.60
CA ARG A 53 22.04 28.05 -24.31
C ARG A 53 20.79 28.49 -23.57
N LEU A 54 20.00 27.57 -23.01
CA LEU A 54 18.85 27.89 -22.15
C LEU A 54 19.23 28.81 -21.01
N TYR A 55 20.35 28.53 -20.33
CA TYR A 55 20.84 29.36 -19.23
C TYR A 55 21.45 30.70 -19.65
N LYS A 56 21.63 30.96 -20.95
CA LYS A 56 22.30 32.17 -21.47
C LYS A 56 21.37 33.10 -22.26
N ASP A 57 20.29 32.60 -22.87
CA ASP A 57 19.47 33.37 -23.80
C ASP A 57 17.98 33.33 -23.40
N SER A 58 17.47 34.46 -22.90
CA SER A 58 16.10 34.56 -22.37
C SER A 58 15.01 34.72 -23.45
N ASN A 59 15.40 34.94 -24.71
CA ASN A 59 14.44 35.36 -25.75
C ASN A 59 13.85 34.20 -26.58
N ASN A 60 14.49 33.02 -26.62
CA ASN A 60 14.07 31.85 -27.42
C ASN A 60 13.83 30.59 -26.57
N VAL A 61 13.46 30.77 -25.30
CA VAL A 61 13.41 29.69 -24.31
C VAL A 61 12.41 28.59 -24.70
N VAL A 62 11.24 28.97 -25.25
CA VAL A 62 10.18 28.02 -25.66
C VAL A 62 10.65 27.11 -26.81
N ASP A 63 11.27 27.69 -27.84
CA ASP A 63 11.76 26.92 -29.00
C ASP A 63 12.88 25.95 -28.60
N ILE A 64 13.76 26.36 -27.68
CA ILE A 64 14.84 25.50 -27.19
C ILE A 64 14.29 24.33 -26.37
N TYR A 65 13.24 24.54 -25.57
CA TYR A 65 12.61 23.46 -24.81
C TYR A 65 11.87 22.46 -25.69
N SER A 66 11.14 22.91 -26.70
CA SER A 66 10.50 22.02 -27.68
C SER A 66 11.55 21.16 -28.41
N LEU A 67 12.67 21.78 -28.81
CA LEU A 67 13.80 21.07 -29.43
C LEU A 67 14.44 20.04 -28.49
N ILE A 68 14.61 20.37 -27.21
CA ILE A 68 15.15 19.45 -26.21
C ILE A 68 14.17 18.29 -25.99
N SER A 69 12.88 18.58 -25.86
CA SER A 69 11.85 17.54 -25.69
C SER A 69 11.86 16.57 -26.87
N SER A 70 11.88 17.09 -28.11
CA SER A 70 11.95 16.27 -29.33
C SER A 70 13.18 15.37 -29.36
N GLU A 71 14.36 15.91 -29.03
CA GLU A 71 15.60 15.12 -29.01
C GLU A 71 15.57 14.02 -27.95
N ILE A 72 15.08 14.33 -26.75
CA ILE A 72 14.97 13.34 -25.68
C ILE A 72 13.99 12.23 -26.08
N THR A 73 12.85 12.58 -26.69
CA THR A 73 11.89 11.60 -27.21
C THR A 73 12.49 10.75 -28.33
N GLU A 74 13.21 11.35 -29.27
CA GLU A 74 13.87 10.63 -30.36
C GLU A 74 14.92 9.65 -29.84
N LEU A 75 15.74 10.03 -28.87
CA LEU A 75 16.68 9.08 -28.24
C LEU A 75 15.94 7.90 -27.61
N TRP A 76 14.83 8.18 -26.93
CA TRP A 76 14.06 7.17 -26.22
C TRP A 76 13.37 6.17 -27.15
N MET A 77 12.89 6.65 -28.31
CA MET A 77 12.26 5.84 -29.36
C MET A 77 13.20 4.81 -29.99
N ILE A 78 14.52 4.94 -29.81
CA ILE A 78 15.51 4.00 -30.36
C ILE A 78 15.63 2.75 -29.46
N GLY A 79 14.99 2.74 -28.28
CA GLY A 79 14.90 1.58 -27.40
C GLY A 79 15.98 1.58 -26.33
N VAL A 80 15.57 1.22 -25.12
CA VAL A 80 16.39 1.38 -23.92
C VAL A 80 16.68 0.03 -23.33
N SER A 81 17.93 -0.15 -22.95
CA SER A 81 18.42 -1.39 -22.34
C SER A 81 19.15 -1.11 -21.04
N ARG A 82 19.31 -2.14 -20.21
CA ARG A 82 20.07 -2.05 -18.97
C ARG A 82 21.50 -1.59 -19.23
N LYS A 83 22.17 -2.19 -20.22
CA LYS A 83 23.54 -1.81 -20.58
C LYS A 83 23.63 -0.36 -21.05
N MET A 84 22.68 0.08 -21.86
CA MET A 84 22.67 1.45 -22.33
C MET A 84 22.42 2.45 -21.21
N THR A 85 21.52 2.11 -20.31
CA THR A 85 21.20 2.92 -19.14
C THR A 85 22.42 3.11 -18.24
N LEU A 86 23.17 2.03 -17.98
CA LEU A 86 24.41 2.14 -17.21
C LEU A 86 25.44 3.04 -17.90
N LYS A 87 25.57 2.96 -19.23
CA LYS A 87 26.47 3.86 -19.96
C LYS A 87 26.00 5.31 -19.90
N PHE A 88 24.69 5.55 -19.98
CA PHE A 88 24.10 6.87 -19.81
C PHE A 88 24.38 7.44 -18.41
N ILE A 89 24.28 6.62 -17.36
CA ILE A 89 24.64 7.00 -15.99
C ILE A 89 26.13 7.37 -15.91
N GLU A 90 27.02 6.52 -16.43
CA GLU A 90 28.47 6.74 -16.43
C GLU A 90 28.87 8.06 -17.10
N LEU A 91 28.20 8.42 -18.20
CA LEU A 91 28.44 9.66 -18.94
C LEU A 91 27.81 10.91 -18.30
N GLY A 92 27.20 10.76 -17.12
CA GLY A 92 26.59 11.85 -16.36
C GLY A 92 25.20 12.26 -16.86
N GLY A 93 24.51 11.39 -17.61
CA GLY A 93 23.18 11.65 -18.15
C GLY A 93 22.13 11.97 -17.08
N MET A 94 22.21 11.33 -15.91
CA MET A 94 21.28 11.60 -14.79
C MET A 94 21.39 13.05 -14.27
N ASN A 95 22.57 13.67 -14.35
CA ASN A 95 22.74 15.08 -13.99
C ASN A 95 22.10 16.02 -15.03
N ILE A 96 22.05 15.61 -16.30
CA ILE A 96 21.33 16.35 -17.34
C ILE A 96 19.83 16.29 -17.04
N PHE A 97 19.29 15.12 -16.72
CA PHE A 97 17.89 14.97 -16.31
C PHE A 97 17.57 15.80 -15.06
N ARG A 98 18.42 15.80 -14.04
CA ARG A 98 18.28 16.70 -12.89
C ARG A 98 18.15 18.17 -13.30
N GLN A 99 18.99 18.65 -14.23
CA GLN A 99 18.93 20.03 -14.71
C GLN A 99 17.67 20.35 -15.51
N LEU A 100 17.09 19.36 -16.20
CA LEU A 100 15.84 19.52 -16.94
C LEU A 100 14.62 19.52 -16.01
N LEU A 101 14.66 18.72 -14.95
CA LEU A 101 13.63 18.71 -13.90
C LEU A 101 13.70 19.97 -13.03
N TYR A 102 14.90 20.47 -12.76
CA TYR A 102 15.15 21.68 -11.99
C TYR A 102 15.15 22.93 -12.89
N ILE A 103 13.97 23.49 -13.14
CA ILE A 103 13.84 24.76 -13.87
C ILE A 103 13.85 25.92 -12.86
N LYS A 104 14.90 26.75 -12.87
CA LYS A 104 15.05 27.90 -11.96
C LYS A 104 13.88 28.89 -12.09
N GLU A 105 13.49 29.51 -10.97
CA GLU A 105 12.46 30.57 -10.91
C GLU A 105 12.72 31.75 -11.86
N GLU A 106 13.98 32.04 -12.19
CA GLU A 106 14.37 33.09 -13.15
C GLU A 106 13.87 32.81 -14.58
N HIS A 107 13.51 31.56 -14.89
CA HIS A 107 12.90 31.16 -16.15
C HIS A 107 11.36 31.06 -16.07
N ASN A 108 10.71 31.69 -15.09
CA ASN A 108 9.24 31.73 -14.96
C ASN A 108 8.47 32.33 -16.17
N PHE A 109 9.17 32.86 -17.19
CA PHE A 109 8.57 33.23 -18.48
C PHE A 109 8.32 32.03 -19.42
N ILE A 110 8.75 30.81 -19.05
CA ILE A 110 8.40 29.58 -19.76
C ILE A 110 6.90 29.37 -19.68
N ASN A 111 6.25 29.09 -20.82
CA ASN A 111 4.87 28.63 -20.81
C ASN A 111 4.81 27.27 -20.06
N ASN A 112 3.92 27.14 -19.07
CA ASN A 112 3.74 25.94 -18.27
C ASN A 112 3.64 24.66 -19.12
N THR A 113 3.07 24.75 -20.32
CA THR A 113 2.99 23.65 -21.28
C THR A 113 4.35 23.04 -21.61
N SER A 114 5.35 23.83 -22.02
CA SER A 114 6.67 23.32 -22.42
C SER A 114 7.45 22.73 -21.23
N LYS A 115 7.23 23.26 -20.04
CA LYS A 115 7.79 22.73 -18.79
C LYS A 115 7.19 21.36 -18.47
N ASN A 116 5.87 21.24 -18.56
CA ASN A 116 5.15 20.00 -18.26
C ASN A 116 5.47 18.89 -19.27
N GLU A 117 5.67 19.23 -20.54
CA GLU A 117 6.13 18.27 -21.58
C GLU A 117 7.47 17.64 -21.20
N ILE A 118 8.45 18.45 -20.78
CA ILE A 118 9.77 17.94 -20.38
C ILE A 118 9.69 17.09 -19.13
N TYR A 119 8.88 17.50 -18.16
CA TYR A 119 8.62 16.70 -16.97
C TYR A 119 8.04 15.34 -17.36
N GLY A 120 7.03 15.31 -18.22
CA GLY A 120 6.43 14.08 -18.72
C GLY A 120 7.44 13.19 -19.45
N VAL A 121 8.25 13.75 -20.35
CA VAL A 121 9.27 12.99 -21.08
C VAL A 121 10.32 12.42 -20.12
N VAL A 122 10.90 13.24 -19.24
CA VAL A 122 11.95 12.78 -18.31
C VAL A 122 11.40 11.76 -17.31
N LEU A 123 10.21 11.97 -16.75
CA LEU A 123 9.58 10.99 -15.86
C LEU A 123 9.24 9.70 -16.59
N GLY A 124 8.78 9.77 -17.85
CA GLY A 124 8.55 8.60 -18.70
C GLY A 124 9.84 7.81 -18.91
N ILE A 125 10.94 8.49 -19.17
CA ILE A 125 12.26 7.86 -19.30
C ILE A 125 12.70 7.16 -18.02
N LEU A 126 12.60 7.87 -16.89
CA LEU A 126 12.96 7.31 -15.60
C LEU A 126 12.07 6.10 -15.25
N CYS A 127 10.79 6.16 -15.60
CA CYS A 127 9.86 5.05 -15.47
C CYS A 127 10.32 3.84 -16.28
N ASP A 128 10.65 3.98 -17.58
CA ASP A 128 10.99 2.79 -18.36
C ASP A 128 12.43 2.27 -18.11
N ILE A 129 13.39 3.08 -17.61
CA ILE A 129 14.68 2.50 -17.11
C ILE A 129 14.53 1.72 -15.80
N THR A 130 13.49 2.02 -15.02
CA THR A 130 13.22 1.35 -13.74
C THR A 130 12.26 0.19 -13.89
N ASP A 131 11.70 -0.01 -15.08
CA ASP A 131 10.76 -1.11 -15.37
C ASP A 131 11.46 -2.47 -15.14
N PRO A 132 10.88 -3.38 -14.33
CA PRO A 132 11.47 -4.69 -14.09
C PRO A 132 11.69 -5.51 -15.38
N ASP A 133 10.89 -5.28 -16.41
CA ASP A 133 10.93 -5.98 -17.70
C ASP A 133 11.88 -5.34 -18.72
N ILE A 134 12.68 -4.34 -18.32
CA ILE A 134 13.68 -3.73 -19.20
C ILE A 134 14.69 -4.76 -19.74
N ASN A 135 14.88 -4.76 -21.06
CA ASN A 135 15.79 -5.68 -21.73
C ASN A 135 17.26 -5.41 -21.34
N GLU A 136 18.10 -6.45 -21.34
CA GLU A 136 19.52 -6.29 -20.99
C GLU A 136 20.30 -5.48 -22.05
N GLY A 137 19.91 -5.59 -23.32
CA GLY A 137 20.55 -4.95 -24.46
C GLY A 137 21.61 -5.82 -25.14
N ASP A 138 21.90 -5.51 -26.41
CA ASP A 138 22.77 -6.29 -27.29
C ASP A 138 24.13 -6.65 -26.66
N ASP A 139 24.66 -7.81 -27.03
CA ASP A 139 25.89 -8.41 -26.49
C ASP A 139 27.15 -7.58 -26.71
N ASP A 140 27.13 -6.63 -27.65
CA ASP A 140 28.30 -5.82 -28.04
C ASP A 140 28.67 -4.72 -27.03
N ILE A 141 27.76 -4.34 -26.11
CA ILE A 141 28.08 -3.40 -25.01
C ILE A 141 28.58 -4.19 -23.81
N SER A 142 29.91 -4.20 -23.61
CA SER A 142 30.53 -4.80 -22.42
C SER A 142 30.53 -3.83 -21.24
N ILE A 143 30.06 -4.30 -20.08
CA ILE A 143 30.07 -3.57 -18.81
C ILE A 143 30.80 -4.42 -17.79
N GLU A 144 31.83 -3.86 -17.17
CA GLU A 144 32.57 -4.54 -16.12
C GLU A 144 31.66 -4.80 -14.91
N ASN A 145 31.70 -6.03 -14.37
CA ASN A 145 30.94 -6.46 -13.20
C ASN A 145 29.40 -6.37 -13.32
N TYR A 146 28.85 -6.44 -14.54
CA TYR A 146 27.40 -6.43 -14.74
C TYR A 146 26.69 -7.65 -14.13
N THR A 147 25.72 -7.36 -13.27
CA THR A 147 24.72 -8.28 -12.71
C THR A 147 23.42 -7.49 -12.47
N ASP A 148 22.28 -8.17 -12.36
CA ASP A 148 20.99 -7.55 -12.00
C ASP A 148 21.11 -6.69 -10.74
N LYS A 149 21.75 -7.23 -9.70
CA LYS A 149 21.96 -6.52 -8.44
C LYS A 149 22.75 -5.23 -8.63
N THR A 150 23.82 -5.27 -9.41
CA THR A 150 24.62 -4.07 -9.69
C THR A 150 23.87 -3.08 -10.57
N TYR A 151 23.01 -3.53 -11.50
CA TYR A 151 22.17 -2.65 -12.31
C TYR A 151 21.24 -1.83 -11.41
N TRP A 152 20.44 -2.52 -10.60
CA TRP A 152 19.47 -1.88 -9.71
C TRP A 152 20.12 -0.99 -8.65
N SER A 153 21.27 -1.42 -8.10
CA SER A 153 22.07 -0.59 -7.18
C SER A 153 22.53 0.71 -7.84
N ASN A 154 23.05 0.65 -9.08
CA ASN A 154 23.48 1.86 -9.80
C ASN A 154 22.30 2.78 -10.13
N ILE A 155 21.14 2.22 -10.51
CA ILE A 155 19.92 2.98 -10.75
C ILE A 155 19.51 3.74 -9.49
N LEU A 156 19.38 3.03 -8.37
CA LEU A 156 18.95 3.61 -7.10
C LEU A 156 19.94 4.69 -6.61
N GLU A 157 21.25 4.40 -6.66
CA GLU A 157 22.31 5.35 -6.28
C GLU A 157 22.28 6.59 -7.18
N SER A 158 22.10 6.42 -8.49
CA SER A 158 22.07 7.52 -9.43
C SER A 158 20.83 8.41 -9.25
N ILE A 159 19.66 7.83 -8.98
CA ILE A 159 18.44 8.58 -8.66
C ILE A 159 18.60 9.31 -7.33
N GLU A 160 19.13 8.64 -6.30
CA GLU A 160 19.32 9.25 -4.98
C GLU A 160 20.28 10.45 -5.04
N HIS A 161 21.45 10.30 -5.65
CA HIS A 161 22.49 11.33 -5.63
C HIS A 161 22.36 12.37 -6.75
N SER A 162 21.97 11.95 -7.95
CA SER A 162 21.92 12.86 -9.10
C SER A 162 20.60 13.60 -9.15
N ILE A 163 19.46 12.91 -9.02
CA ILE A 163 18.12 13.52 -9.19
C ILE A 163 17.56 13.99 -7.84
N GLY A 164 17.40 13.07 -6.90
CA GLY A 164 16.86 13.29 -5.56
C GLY A 164 15.34 13.13 -5.48
N PHE A 165 14.87 12.41 -4.46
CA PHE A 165 13.43 12.19 -4.22
C PHE A 165 12.63 13.48 -3.97
N SER A 166 13.22 14.50 -3.33
CA SER A 166 12.57 15.80 -3.16
C SER A 166 12.28 16.48 -4.50
N LEU A 167 13.23 16.43 -5.45
CA LEU A 167 13.03 17.03 -6.77
C LEU A 167 11.91 16.31 -7.54
N ILE A 168 11.83 14.98 -7.45
CA ILE A 168 10.72 14.20 -8.02
C ILE A 168 9.39 14.68 -7.41
N GLY A 169 9.34 14.87 -6.08
CA GLY A 169 8.19 15.42 -5.38
C GLY A 169 7.78 16.82 -5.85
N GLU A 170 8.74 17.73 -6.01
CA GLU A 170 8.51 19.08 -6.52
C GLU A 170 7.96 19.07 -7.95
N VAL A 171 8.49 18.20 -8.81
CA VAL A 171 8.03 18.04 -10.20
C VAL A 171 6.59 17.55 -10.23
N LEU A 172 6.25 16.52 -9.47
CA LEU A 172 4.88 16.01 -9.36
C LEU A 172 3.91 17.07 -8.82
N MET A 173 4.34 17.86 -7.83
CA MET A 173 3.56 18.96 -7.28
C MET A 173 3.28 20.05 -8.32
N ASN A 174 4.28 20.39 -9.14
CA ASN A 174 4.10 21.35 -10.24
C ASN A 174 3.12 20.84 -11.30
N LEU A 175 3.19 19.56 -11.65
CA LEU A 175 2.26 18.91 -12.58
C LEU A 175 0.82 18.94 -12.03
N GLU A 176 0.61 18.54 -10.78
CA GLU A 176 -0.73 18.57 -10.14
C GLU A 176 -1.34 19.97 -10.07
N ASN A 177 -0.53 20.98 -9.71
CA ASN A 177 -1.00 22.36 -9.67
C ASN A 177 -1.41 22.84 -11.07
N SER A 178 -0.70 22.41 -12.11
CA SER A 178 -1.01 22.78 -13.51
C SER A 178 -2.34 22.23 -14.01
N ILE A 179 -2.79 21.06 -13.52
CA ILE A 179 -4.09 20.47 -13.87
C ILE A 179 -5.25 21.42 -13.54
N SER A 180 -5.12 22.22 -12.47
CA SER A 180 -6.18 23.13 -12.04
C SER A 180 -6.35 24.38 -12.93
N THR A 181 -5.35 24.67 -13.78
CA THR A 181 -5.27 25.92 -14.56
C THR A 181 -5.32 25.75 -16.07
N ASP A 182 -5.20 24.52 -16.60
CA ASP A 182 -5.06 24.25 -18.04
C ASP A 182 -6.37 23.93 -18.77
N ILE A 183 -6.39 24.22 -20.08
CA ILE A 183 -7.46 23.89 -21.05
C ILE A 183 -7.41 22.38 -21.34
N ASP A 184 -8.56 21.73 -21.51
CA ASP A 184 -8.77 20.26 -21.55
C ASP A 184 -7.71 19.43 -22.33
N ASN A 185 -7.13 19.95 -23.42
CA ASN A 185 -6.19 19.21 -24.27
C ASN A 185 -4.80 18.92 -23.64
N ASN A 186 -4.35 19.68 -22.63
CA ASN A 186 -3.06 19.42 -21.96
C ASN A 186 -3.20 18.55 -20.71
N LYS A 187 -4.44 18.41 -20.22
CA LYS A 187 -4.72 17.71 -18.96
C LYS A 187 -4.35 16.23 -19.04
N GLU A 188 -4.65 15.58 -20.17
CA GLU A 188 -4.33 14.16 -20.37
C GLU A 188 -2.82 13.89 -20.38
N ASN A 189 -2.03 14.76 -21.01
CA ASN A 189 -0.57 14.66 -21.02
C ASN A 189 0.02 14.83 -19.60
N ILE A 190 -0.53 15.78 -18.83
CA ILE A 190 -0.11 16.01 -17.44
C ILE A 190 -0.51 14.82 -16.54
N ASP A 191 -1.73 14.30 -16.68
CA ASP A 191 -2.18 13.13 -15.91
C ASP A 191 -1.30 11.91 -16.24
N THR A 192 -0.95 11.70 -17.51
CA THR A 192 -0.02 10.66 -17.96
C THR A 192 1.38 10.84 -17.35
N ALA A 193 1.88 12.08 -17.31
CA ALA A 193 3.18 12.38 -16.71
C ALA A 193 3.20 12.07 -15.20
N ILE A 194 2.11 12.37 -14.48
CA ILE A 194 1.96 12.01 -13.07
C ILE A 194 1.92 10.50 -12.91
N SER A 195 1.15 9.78 -13.74
CA SER A 195 1.10 8.31 -13.69
C SER A 195 2.48 7.70 -13.87
N LYS A 196 3.27 8.18 -14.84
CA LYS A 196 4.67 7.74 -15.05
C LYS A 196 5.58 8.05 -13.86
N GLY A 197 5.40 9.21 -13.21
CA GLY A 197 6.16 9.53 -12.00
C GLY A 197 5.75 8.69 -10.78
N LEU A 198 4.48 8.30 -10.66
CA LEU A 198 4.03 7.37 -9.62
C LEU A 198 4.55 5.95 -9.88
N GLN A 199 4.48 5.47 -11.12
CA GLN A 199 5.04 4.17 -11.52
C GLN A 199 6.56 4.11 -11.27
N LEU A 200 7.29 5.19 -11.56
CA LEU A 200 8.71 5.29 -11.21
C LEU A 200 8.93 5.05 -9.70
N ILE A 201 8.08 5.62 -8.84
CA ILE A 201 8.22 5.46 -7.38
C ILE A 201 7.94 4.01 -6.97
N GLU A 202 6.92 3.38 -7.56
CA GLU A 202 6.61 1.96 -7.34
C GLU A 202 7.76 1.06 -7.77
N ASN A 203 8.28 1.24 -8.98
CA ASN A 203 9.43 0.49 -9.48
C ASN A 203 10.66 0.63 -8.54
N LEU A 204 10.88 1.82 -7.96
CA LEU A 204 11.94 2.03 -6.98
C LEU A 204 11.67 1.30 -5.66
N LEU A 205 10.41 1.28 -5.21
CA LEU A 205 10.00 0.52 -4.02
C LEU A 205 10.21 -0.98 -4.24
N ASP A 206 10.01 -1.51 -5.45
CA ASP A 206 10.27 -2.92 -5.75
C ASP A 206 11.77 -3.28 -5.69
N ILE A 207 12.66 -2.32 -5.98
CA ILE A 207 14.12 -2.52 -5.93
C ILE A 207 14.63 -2.64 -4.49
N ASP A 208 14.28 -1.68 -3.63
CA ASP A 208 14.64 -1.69 -2.21
C ASP A 208 13.51 -1.06 -1.36
N PRO A 209 12.51 -1.85 -0.95
CA PRO A 209 11.30 -1.33 -0.30
C PRO A 209 11.60 -0.53 0.97
N ILE A 210 12.55 -0.98 1.79
CA ILE A 210 12.84 -0.38 3.09
C ILE A 210 13.65 0.91 2.91
N GLN A 211 14.73 0.87 2.13
CA GLN A 211 15.56 2.07 1.92
C GLN A 211 14.76 3.16 1.22
N VAL A 212 14.04 2.82 0.15
CA VAL A 212 13.27 3.78 -0.64
C VAL A 212 12.14 4.38 0.19
N SER A 213 11.44 3.56 1.00
CA SER A 213 10.41 4.09 1.91
C SER A 213 10.97 5.14 2.87
N ASN A 214 12.11 4.86 3.49
CA ASN A 214 12.77 5.80 4.40
C ASN A 214 13.16 7.13 3.72
N LYS A 215 13.62 7.05 2.46
CA LYS A 215 13.97 8.24 1.67
C LYS A 215 12.74 9.05 1.28
N ILE A 216 11.65 8.40 0.91
CA ILE A 216 10.38 9.06 0.57
C ILE A 216 9.79 9.77 1.81
N PHE A 217 9.81 9.14 2.99
CA PHE A 217 9.40 9.80 4.23
C PHE A 217 10.25 11.04 4.57
N ALA A 218 11.54 11.03 4.22
CA ALA A 218 12.43 12.18 4.39
C ALA A 218 12.20 13.29 3.35
N ALA A 219 11.73 12.94 2.14
CA ALA A 219 11.42 13.87 1.05
C ALA A 219 10.03 14.49 1.22
N LYS A 220 9.97 15.61 1.94
CA LYS A 220 8.72 16.26 2.35
C LYS A 220 7.77 16.55 1.18
N GLU A 221 8.28 17.02 0.05
CA GLU A 221 7.50 17.39 -1.13
C GLU A 221 6.81 16.17 -1.73
N LEU A 222 7.59 15.09 -1.87
CA LEU A 222 7.10 13.83 -2.42
C LEU A 222 6.06 13.19 -1.50
N TYR A 223 6.34 13.13 -0.20
CA TYR A 223 5.39 12.61 0.78
C TYR A 223 4.08 13.42 0.81
N ASN A 224 4.16 14.75 0.70
CA ASN A 224 2.97 15.61 0.65
C ASN A 224 2.12 15.38 -0.60
N ILE A 225 2.76 15.05 -1.74
CA ILE A 225 2.04 14.72 -2.97
C ILE A 225 1.30 13.41 -2.85
N LEU A 226 1.91 12.40 -2.23
CA LEU A 226 1.22 11.16 -1.93
C LEU A 226 0.03 11.41 -0.99
N LEU A 227 0.21 12.21 0.07
CA LEU A 227 -0.87 12.60 0.99
C LEU A 227 -1.96 13.48 0.36
N SER A 228 -1.75 14.05 -0.83
CA SER A 228 -2.74 14.94 -1.45
C SER A 228 -4.02 14.18 -1.83
N CYS A 229 -3.96 12.85 -1.99
CA CYS A 229 -5.14 12.01 -2.21
C CYS A 229 -6.13 12.05 -1.04
N LEU A 230 -5.65 12.21 0.20
CA LEU A 230 -6.49 12.28 1.41
C LEU A 230 -7.13 13.66 1.62
N LYS A 231 -6.45 14.72 1.17
CA LYS A 231 -6.87 16.13 1.38
C LYS A 231 -7.85 16.63 0.32
N SER A 232 -8.14 15.82 -0.69
CA SER A 232 -8.88 16.28 -1.86
C SER A 232 -10.37 16.44 -1.60
N GLU A 233 -10.90 17.58 -2.01
CA GLU A 233 -12.33 17.85 -2.02
C GLU A 233 -13.06 17.08 -3.13
N LYS A 234 -12.34 16.49 -4.10
CA LYS A 234 -12.93 15.76 -5.24
C LYS A 234 -13.91 14.66 -4.78
N LEU A 235 -15.01 14.54 -5.51
CA LEU A 235 -16.07 13.56 -5.27
C LEU A 235 -15.81 12.23 -5.97
N GLU A 236 -14.95 12.23 -7.00
CA GLU A 236 -14.57 11.06 -7.79
C GLU A 236 -13.07 10.78 -7.64
N ILE A 237 -12.74 9.50 -7.50
CA ILE A 237 -11.38 8.99 -7.44
C ILE A 237 -10.96 8.61 -8.86
N ASN A 238 -9.86 9.18 -9.36
CA ASN A 238 -9.24 8.75 -10.62
C ASN A 238 -8.09 7.77 -10.33
N SER A 239 -7.53 7.18 -11.39
CA SER A 239 -6.42 6.22 -11.30
C SER A 239 -5.22 6.75 -10.51
N ASN A 240 -4.75 7.97 -10.81
CA ASN A 240 -3.62 8.60 -10.09
C ASN A 240 -3.89 8.77 -8.59
N PHE A 241 -5.14 8.99 -8.18
CA PHE A 241 -5.50 9.07 -6.76
C PHE A 241 -5.42 7.72 -6.06
N ALA A 242 -5.92 6.66 -6.71
CA ALA A 242 -5.83 5.30 -6.19
C ALA A 242 -4.38 4.84 -6.06
N HIS A 243 -3.56 5.10 -7.09
CA HIS A 243 -2.13 4.73 -7.14
C HIS A 243 -1.31 5.41 -6.04
N LYS A 244 -1.59 6.69 -5.73
CA LYS A 244 -0.97 7.34 -4.55
C LYS A 244 -1.27 6.65 -3.24
N ALA A 245 -2.51 6.19 -3.06
CA ALA A 245 -2.89 5.48 -1.83
C ALA A 245 -2.22 4.10 -1.76
N GLU A 246 -2.04 3.43 -2.90
CA GLU A 246 -1.29 2.19 -2.98
C GLU A 246 0.18 2.39 -2.58
N ILE A 247 0.85 3.40 -3.15
CA ILE A 247 2.22 3.76 -2.75
C ILE A 247 2.27 4.08 -1.25
N LEU A 248 1.34 4.88 -0.71
CA LEU A 248 1.27 5.14 0.73
C LEU A 248 1.15 3.84 1.55
N CYS A 249 0.37 2.87 1.07
CA CYS A 249 0.22 1.57 1.70
C CYS A 249 1.57 0.83 1.76
N ILE A 250 2.29 0.76 0.64
CA ILE A 250 3.63 0.15 0.55
C ILE A 250 4.62 0.83 1.51
N LEU A 251 4.62 2.17 1.56
CA LEU A 251 5.50 2.93 2.46
C LEU A 251 5.27 2.60 3.93
N VAL A 252 4.00 2.55 4.34
CA VAL A 252 3.60 2.30 5.73
C VAL A 252 3.93 0.87 6.14
N GLN A 253 3.73 -0.10 5.24
CA GLN A 253 4.07 -1.51 5.46
C GLN A 253 5.58 -1.74 5.64
N ASN A 254 6.41 -1.05 4.85
CA ASN A 254 7.87 -1.25 4.86
C ASN A 254 8.61 -0.39 5.90
N SER A 255 8.00 0.70 6.40
CA SER A 255 8.66 1.58 7.37
C SER A 255 7.67 2.18 8.38
N LEU A 256 7.13 1.32 9.25
CA LEU A 256 6.26 1.73 10.36
C LEU A 256 6.95 2.75 11.29
N GLU A 257 8.26 2.60 11.53
CA GLU A 257 9.03 3.53 12.36
C GLU A 257 9.08 4.94 11.77
N CYS A 258 9.35 5.09 10.47
CA CYS A 258 9.34 6.40 9.82
C CYS A 258 7.92 6.98 9.77
N CYS A 259 6.92 6.12 9.57
CA CYS A 259 5.53 6.50 9.63
C CYS A 259 5.16 7.10 11.00
N ARG A 260 5.52 6.43 12.11
CA ARG A 260 5.37 6.94 13.49
C ARG A 260 6.02 8.31 13.68
N ASN A 261 7.29 8.46 13.30
CA ASN A 261 8.01 9.73 13.41
C ASN A 261 7.34 10.87 12.64
N THR A 262 6.63 10.53 11.56
CA THR A 262 5.89 11.49 10.74
C THR A 262 4.56 11.87 11.40
N PHE A 263 3.83 10.93 12.01
CA PHE A 263 2.61 11.23 12.77
C PHE A 263 2.85 12.19 13.93
N GLU A 264 3.93 11.97 14.69
CA GLU A 264 4.29 12.84 15.82
C GLU A 264 4.52 14.29 15.38
N LYS A 265 5.18 14.49 14.23
CA LYS A 265 5.43 15.83 13.67
C LYS A 265 4.14 16.55 13.25
N TYR A 266 3.13 15.81 12.78
CA TYR A 266 1.88 16.37 12.26
C TYR A 266 0.71 16.26 13.25
N ASN A 267 0.96 16.10 14.56
CA ASN A 267 -0.06 16.00 15.61
C ASN A 267 -1.19 15.00 15.28
N ASN A 268 -0.85 13.87 14.64
CA ASN A 268 -1.80 12.84 14.19
C ASN A 268 -2.84 13.28 13.13
N SER A 269 -2.60 14.40 12.43
CA SER A 269 -3.49 14.89 11.36
C SER A 269 -3.79 13.83 10.28
N ILE A 270 -2.87 12.91 10.03
CA ILE A 270 -3.05 11.89 8.98
C ILE A 270 -4.12 10.85 9.37
N LEU A 271 -4.19 10.44 10.65
CA LEU A 271 -5.26 9.53 11.11
C LEU A 271 -6.64 10.18 10.94
N ASP A 272 -6.76 11.44 11.32
CA ASP A 272 -7.99 12.22 11.15
C ASP A 272 -8.37 12.35 9.67
N LEU A 273 -7.40 12.67 8.80
CA LEU A 273 -7.61 12.73 7.36
C LEU A 273 -8.15 11.39 6.81
N ILE A 274 -7.55 10.25 7.17
CA ILE A 274 -8.01 8.93 6.71
C ILE A 274 -9.44 8.66 7.19
N LEU A 275 -9.75 8.95 8.45
CA LEU A 275 -11.10 8.76 9.01
C LEU A 275 -12.14 9.63 8.30
N VAL A 276 -11.83 10.91 8.07
CA VAL A 276 -12.68 11.84 7.33
C VAL A 276 -12.89 11.34 5.89
N THR A 277 -11.84 10.86 5.22
CA THR A 277 -11.93 10.30 3.87
C THR A 277 -12.80 9.03 3.84
N LEU A 278 -12.59 8.09 4.77
CA LEU A 278 -13.41 6.88 4.88
C LEU A 278 -14.88 7.21 5.15
N ALA A 279 -15.16 8.18 6.01
CA ALA A 279 -16.53 8.65 6.25
C ALA A 279 -17.14 9.27 4.99
N LYS A 280 -16.40 10.14 4.30
CA LYS A 280 -16.82 10.85 3.09
C LYS A 280 -17.23 9.88 1.97
N PHE A 281 -16.41 8.87 1.69
CA PHE A 281 -16.66 7.92 0.60
C PHE A 281 -17.56 6.75 1.03
N GLY A 282 -17.44 6.34 2.30
CA GLY A 282 -18.09 5.16 2.84
C GLY A 282 -19.53 5.33 3.30
N LEU A 283 -19.90 6.52 3.76
CA LEU A 283 -21.26 6.82 4.23
C LEU A 283 -22.12 7.52 3.17
N ARG A 284 -21.74 7.41 1.89
CA ARG A 284 -22.55 7.88 0.77
C ARG A 284 -23.80 6.99 0.61
N LYS A 285 -24.82 7.56 -0.03
CA LYS A 285 -26.06 6.81 -0.32
C LYS A 285 -25.84 5.68 -1.32
N GLU A 286 -24.92 5.87 -2.26
CA GLU A 286 -24.57 4.88 -3.27
C GLU A 286 -23.24 4.22 -2.92
N GLU A 287 -23.16 2.92 -3.17
CA GLU A 287 -21.92 2.17 -2.98
C GLU A 287 -20.87 2.53 -4.05
N PRO A 288 -19.57 2.36 -3.74
CA PRO A 288 -18.50 2.49 -4.72
C PRO A 288 -18.72 1.57 -5.92
N LYS A 289 -18.78 2.15 -7.12
CA LYS A 289 -19.01 1.39 -8.37
C LYS A 289 -17.72 1.09 -9.11
N PHE A 290 -16.84 2.08 -9.17
CA PHE A 290 -15.58 2.04 -9.92
C PHE A 290 -14.52 1.25 -9.16
N ILE A 291 -13.61 0.62 -9.91
CA ILE A 291 -12.58 -0.27 -9.35
C ILE A 291 -11.56 0.56 -8.57
N GLU A 292 -11.18 1.71 -9.12
CA GLU A 292 -10.21 2.65 -8.56
C GLU A 292 -10.65 3.17 -7.19
N GLU A 293 -11.96 3.43 -7.04
CA GLU A 293 -12.51 3.87 -5.76
C GLU A 293 -12.53 2.75 -4.72
N LYS A 294 -12.81 1.52 -5.14
CA LYS A 294 -12.76 0.36 -4.25
C LYS A 294 -11.33 0.12 -3.78
N GLU A 295 -10.37 0.08 -4.70
CA GLU A 295 -8.94 -0.06 -4.42
C GLU A 295 -8.44 1.03 -3.49
N PHE A 296 -8.82 2.29 -3.75
CA PHE A 296 -8.51 3.40 -2.84
C PHE A 296 -9.00 3.12 -1.42
N LEU A 297 -10.24 2.66 -1.23
CA LEU A 297 -10.80 2.33 0.08
C LEU A 297 -10.12 1.11 0.73
N PHE A 298 -9.73 0.09 -0.04
CA PHE A 298 -8.91 -1.03 0.44
C PHE A 298 -7.57 -0.53 0.95
N ASN A 299 -6.85 0.27 0.16
CA ASN A 299 -5.55 0.84 0.53
C ASN A 299 -5.65 1.70 1.80
N LEU A 300 -6.68 2.53 1.94
CA LEU A 300 -6.90 3.29 3.19
C LEU A 300 -7.13 2.40 4.41
N SER A 301 -7.89 1.32 4.24
CA SER A 301 -8.12 0.34 5.31
C SER A 301 -6.82 -0.34 5.73
N ASP A 302 -5.97 -0.69 4.76
CA ASP A 302 -4.70 -1.36 5.03
C ASP A 302 -3.69 -0.43 5.70
N ILE A 303 -3.55 0.80 5.20
CA ILE A 303 -2.76 1.85 5.84
C ILE A 303 -3.19 2.00 7.31
N LEU A 304 -4.49 2.18 7.55
CA LEU A 304 -5.01 2.39 8.91
C LEU A 304 -4.79 1.16 9.81
N SER A 305 -4.96 -0.04 9.27
CA SER A 305 -4.74 -1.30 10.00
C SER A 305 -3.27 -1.44 10.46
N VAL A 306 -2.33 -1.14 9.57
CA VAL A 306 -0.90 -1.18 9.88
C VAL A 306 -0.52 -0.11 10.91
N ILE A 307 -1.04 1.11 10.78
CA ILE A 307 -0.80 2.19 11.77
C ILE A 307 -1.31 1.79 13.16
N LEU A 308 -2.46 1.11 13.24
CA LEU A 308 -3.05 0.66 14.50
C LEU A 308 -2.27 -0.45 15.21
N LEU A 309 -1.16 -0.95 14.65
CA LEU A 309 -0.20 -1.79 15.38
C LEU A 309 0.52 -1.00 16.48
N GLU A 310 0.71 0.31 16.31
CA GLU A 310 1.28 1.20 17.32
C GLU A 310 0.24 1.57 18.39
N ASN A 311 0.65 1.54 19.66
CA ASN A 311 -0.27 1.75 20.78
C ASN A 311 -0.78 3.19 20.88
N GLU A 312 0.10 4.15 20.65
CA GLU A 312 -0.18 5.57 20.63
C GLU A 312 -1.22 5.90 19.56
N ALA A 313 -1.11 5.26 18.39
CA ALA A 313 -2.06 5.42 17.30
C ALA A 313 -3.46 4.91 17.68
N ARG A 314 -3.57 3.78 18.39
CA ARG A 314 -4.87 3.27 18.89
C ARG A 314 -5.54 4.23 19.86
N VAL A 315 -4.77 4.91 20.72
CA VAL A 315 -5.29 5.92 21.66
C VAL A 315 -5.81 7.14 20.90
N VAL A 316 -5.10 7.60 19.88
CA VAL A 316 -5.53 8.73 19.06
C VAL A 316 -6.74 8.39 18.20
N PHE A 317 -6.75 7.22 17.56
CA PHE A 317 -7.88 6.72 16.79
C PHE A 317 -9.19 6.71 17.60
N ASN A 318 -9.11 6.30 18.87
CA ASN A 318 -10.25 6.38 19.80
C ASN A 318 -10.69 7.83 20.03
N LYS A 319 -9.76 8.75 20.32
CA LYS A 319 -10.06 10.18 20.52
C LYS A 319 -10.71 10.84 19.29
N LEU A 320 -10.41 10.34 18.10
CA LEU A 320 -10.97 10.79 16.82
C LEU A 320 -12.30 10.09 16.46
N GLU A 321 -12.94 9.42 17.42
CA GLU A 321 -14.20 8.69 17.21
C GLU A 321 -14.10 7.56 16.17
N GLY A 322 -12.89 7.05 15.92
CA GLY A 322 -12.66 6.00 14.93
C GLY A 322 -13.47 4.72 15.19
N ILE A 323 -13.63 4.35 16.47
CA ILE A 323 -14.46 3.19 16.88
C ILE A 323 -15.93 3.40 16.46
N ASP A 324 -16.48 4.60 16.67
CA ASP A 324 -17.87 4.93 16.30
C ASP A 324 -18.06 4.84 14.78
N LEU A 325 -17.14 5.49 14.04
CA LEU A 325 -17.18 5.49 12.59
C LEU A 325 -17.15 4.06 12.04
N MET A 326 -16.26 3.20 12.54
CA MET A 326 -16.19 1.82 12.07
C MET A 326 -17.45 1.02 12.41
N ILE A 327 -18.02 1.17 13.61
CA ILE A 327 -19.29 0.53 13.98
C ILE A 327 -20.41 0.99 13.04
N ARG A 328 -20.43 2.28 12.69
CA ARG A 328 -21.40 2.83 11.75
C ARG A 328 -21.21 2.25 10.35
N LEU A 329 -19.98 2.17 9.84
CA LEU A 329 -19.66 1.55 8.55
C LEU A 329 -20.06 0.07 8.52
N MET A 330 -19.78 -0.70 9.57
CA MET A 330 -20.23 -2.10 9.70
C MET A 330 -21.75 -2.25 9.58
N ARG A 331 -22.53 -1.24 9.98
CA ARG A 331 -24.00 -1.27 9.91
C ARG A 331 -24.51 -0.81 8.56
N GLU A 332 -24.04 0.34 8.10
CA GLU A 332 -24.66 1.13 7.03
C GLU A 332 -24.06 0.87 5.65
N ALA A 333 -22.78 0.50 5.55
CA ALA A 333 -22.05 0.44 4.28
C ALA A 333 -21.63 -1.00 3.92
N ILE A 334 -22.42 -1.70 3.08
CA ILE A 334 -22.24 -3.14 2.80
C ILE A 334 -20.83 -3.44 2.29
N PHE A 335 -20.35 -2.69 1.30
CA PHE A 335 -18.99 -2.82 0.77
C PHE A 335 -17.89 -2.64 1.85
N LEU A 336 -18.05 -1.68 2.76
CA LEU A 336 -17.04 -1.36 3.77
C LEU A 336 -17.12 -2.22 5.04
N ARG A 337 -18.15 -3.06 5.19
CA ARG A 337 -18.27 -3.93 6.38
C ARG A 337 -17.01 -4.77 6.65
N PRO A 338 -16.45 -5.52 5.68
CA PRO A 338 -15.23 -6.27 5.91
C PRO A 338 -14.06 -5.37 6.31
N LEU A 339 -13.89 -4.21 5.65
CA LEU A 339 -12.80 -3.26 5.94
C LEU A 339 -12.90 -2.67 7.34
N ALA A 340 -14.11 -2.21 7.72
CA ALA A 340 -14.37 -1.69 9.06
C ALA A 340 -14.15 -2.76 10.13
N THR A 341 -14.50 -4.01 9.84
CA THR A 341 -14.27 -5.15 10.76
C THR A 341 -12.77 -5.41 10.93
N LYS A 342 -12.00 -5.39 9.84
CA LYS A 342 -10.54 -5.45 9.86
C LYS A 342 -9.95 -4.35 10.75
N ILE A 343 -10.29 -3.09 10.48
CA ILE A 343 -9.79 -1.93 11.26
C ILE A 343 -10.14 -2.06 12.75
N ILE A 344 -11.37 -2.47 13.08
CA ILE A 344 -11.75 -2.71 14.49
C ILE A 344 -10.86 -3.78 15.11
N SER A 345 -10.61 -4.90 14.43
CA SER A 345 -9.78 -5.97 14.98
C SER A 345 -8.40 -5.47 15.42
N PHE A 346 -7.73 -4.64 14.62
CA PHE A 346 -6.46 -4.00 14.97
C PHE A 346 -6.60 -2.96 16.10
N SER A 347 -7.69 -2.19 16.12
CA SER A 347 -7.93 -1.17 17.14
C SER A 347 -8.12 -1.76 18.56
N LEU A 348 -8.52 -3.02 18.67
CA LEU A 348 -8.82 -3.68 19.94
C LEU A 348 -7.62 -4.44 20.53
N ILE A 349 -6.57 -4.68 19.73
CA ILE A 349 -5.38 -5.42 20.17
C ILE A 349 -4.80 -4.76 21.42
N ASN A 350 -4.73 -5.53 22.50
CA ASN A 350 -4.13 -5.15 23.78
C ASN A 350 -4.71 -3.84 24.37
N SER A 351 -5.95 -3.49 24.02
CA SER A 351 -6.58 -2.21 24.40
C SER A 351 -7.89 -2.42 25.16
N SER A 352 -7.80 -2.40 26.50
CA SER A 352 -8.99 -2.49 27.36
C SER A 352 -9.95 -1.33 27.13
N GLU A 353 -9.44 -0.12 26.93
CA GLU A 353 -10.25 1.07 26.69
C GLU A 353 -11.09 0.93 25.42
N ASN A 354 -10.47 0.53 24.31
CA ASN A 354 -11.17 0.39 23.03
C ASN A 354 -12.17 -0.78 23.05
N CYS A 355 -11.86 -1.89 23.72
CA CYS A 355 -12.80 -3.01 23.87
C CYS A 355 -14.07 -2.60 24.62
N ASN A 356 -13.91 -1.87 25.72
CA ASN A 356 -15.04 -1.40 26.51
C ASN A 356 -15.87 -0.36 25.73
N LEU A 357 -15.21 0.57 25.05
CA LEU A 357 -15.89 1.56 24.21
C LEU A 357 -16.69 0.89 23.10
N PHE A 358 -16.11 -0.07 22.37
CA PHE A 358 -16.80 -0.81 21.30
C PHE A 358 -18.12 -1.45 21.80
N ILE A 359 -18.12 -2.02 23.00
CA ILE A 359 -19.30 -2.61 23.63
C ILE A 359 -20.33 -1.54 24.01
N GLU A 360 -19.87 -0.42 24.57
CA GLU A 360 -20.71 0.70 24.99
C GLU A 360 -21.37 1.41 23.80
N MET A 361 -20.70 1.44 22.65
CA MET A 361 -21.22 1.96 21.38
C MET A 361 -22.06 0.95 20.59
N TYR A 362 -22.56 -0.10 21.26
CA TYR A 362 -23.42 -1.13 20.68
C TYR A 362 -22.79 -1.96 19.54
N GLY A 363 -21.45 -2.06 19.48
CA GLY A 363 -20.71 -2.81 18.46
C GLY A 363 -20.97 -4.32 18.46
N LEU A 364 -21.47 -4.90 19.56
CA LEU A 364 -21.83 -6.32 19.63
C LEU A 364 -22.92 -6.69 18.62
N LYS A 365 -23.88 -5.81 18.35
CA LYS A 365 -24.99 -6.12 17.42
C LYS A 365 -24.49 -6.35 15.99
N PRO A 366 -23.75 -5.42 15.34
CA PRO A 366 -23.20 -5.68 14.02
C PRO A 366 -22.18 -6.83 14.00
N LEU A 367 -21.33 -6.98 15.02
CA LEU A 367 -20.37 -8.08 15.11
C LEU A 367 -21.05 -9.46 15.03
N PHE A 368 -22.06 -9.71 15.88
CA PHE A 368 -22.75 -11.01 15.87
C PHE A 368 -23.68 -11.20 14.68
N ALA A 369 -24.11 -10.12 14.01
CA ALA A 369 -24.79 -10.22 12.72
C ALA A 369 -23.84 -10.71 11.62
N LEU A 370 -22.59 -10.25 11.61
CA LEU A 370 -21.55 -10.74 10.69
C LEU A 370 -21.18 -12.20 10.97
N LEU A 371 -21.08 -12.60 12.24
CA LEU A 371 -20.88 -14.02 12.59
C LEU A 371 -22.04 -14.88 12.04
N ALA A 372 -23.29 -14.45 12.25
CA ALA A 372 -24.45 -15.18 11.74
C ALA A 372 -24.45 -15.27 10.20
N TYR A 373 -24.12 -14.18 9.51
CA TYR A 373 -23.96 -14.16 8.06
C TYR A 373 -22.87 -15.12 7.57
N SER A 374 -21.75 -15.16 8.28
CA SER A 374 -20.64 -16.08 7.99
C SER A 374 -21.08 -17.55 8.10
N ILE A 375 -21.92 -17.90 9.09
CA ILE A 375 -22.50 -19.25 9.18
C ILE A 375 -23.55 -19.50 8.10
N GLU A 376 -24.35 -18.50 7.73
CA GLU A 376 -25.31 -18.63 6.62
C GLU A 376 -24.61 -18.96 5.29
N ILE A 377 -23.46 -18.35 5.02
CA ILE A 377 -22.62 -18.68 3.84
C ILE A 377 -22.14 -20.13 3.90
N LEU A 378 -21.68 -20.57 5.08
CA LEU A 378 -21.24 -21.94 5.31
C LEU A 378 -22.34 -22.96 4.99
N ASP A 379 -23.55 -22.72 5.50
CA ASP A 379 -24.69 -23.62 5.36
C ASP A 379 -25.22 -23.68 3.92
N LYS A 380 -24.98 -22.66 3.08
CA LYS A 380 -25.37 -22.60 1.65
C LYS A 380 -24.53 -23.52 0.73
N LYS A 381 -23.75 -24.44 1.26
CA LYS A 381 -22.96 -25.48 0.55
C LYS A 381 -21.89 -24.97 -0.43
N LYS A 382 -21.42 -23.72 -0.30
CA LYS A 382 -20.11 -23.37 -0.87
C LYS A 382 -19.04 -24.03 -0.01
N LYS A 383 -18.48 -25.15 -0.49
CA LYS A 383 -17.40 -25.86 0.22
C LYS A 383 -16.14 -25.01 0.39
N VAL A 384 -15.96 -23.99 -0.44
CA VAL A 384 -14.77 -23.13 -0.45
C VAL A 384 -15.20 -21.70 -0.11
N ARG A 385 -14.61 -21.14 0.95
CA ARG A 385 -14.65 -19.71 1.23
C ARG A 385 -13.60 -19.02 0.36
N ASN A 386 -13.93 -17.86 -0.21
CA ASN A 386 -12.93 -17.02 -0.85
C ASN A 386 -12.03 -16.36 0.22
N VAL A 387 -10.90 -15.79 -0.22
CA VAL A 387 -9.93 -15.11 0.66
C VAL A 387 -10.62 -14.07 1.56
N GLU A 388 -11.40 -13.18 0.95
CA GLU A 388 -12.13 -12.11 1.64
C GLU A 388 -13.02 -12.61 2.80
N GLN A 389 -13.70 -13.75 2.61
CA GLN A 389 -14.55 -14.31 3.66
C GLN A 389 -13.74 -15.00 4.75
N ARG A 390 -12.58 -15.58 4.44
CA ARG A 390 -11.66 -16.13 5.45
C ARG A 390 -11.10 -15.03 6.34
N ASP A 391 -10.63 -13.95 5.72
CA ASP A 391 -10.11 -12.78 6.44
C ASP A 391 -11.19 -12.17 7.33
N LEU A 392 -12.44 -12.07 6.83
CA LEU A 392 -13.56 -11.59 7.63
C LEU A 392 -13.83 -12.49 8.85
N ASP A 393 -13.83 -13.81 8.68
CA ASP A 393 -14.03 -14.74 9.80
C ASP A 393 -12.94 -14.59 10.86
N GLU A 394 -11.68 -14.47 10.43
CA GLU A 394 -10.54 -14.25 11.30
C GLU A 394 -10.70 -12.96 12.10
N HIS A 395 -11.03 -11.85 11.43
CA HIS A 395 -11.24 -10.56 12.10
C HIS A 395 -12.43 -10.60 13.08
N ILE A 396 -13.53 -11.29 12.74
CA ILE A 396 -14.64 -11.51 13.67
C ILE A 396 -14.16 -12.26 14.92
N CYS A 397 -13.41 -13.35 14.75
CA CYS A 397 -12.86 -14.13 15.84
C CYS A 397 -11.87 -13.31 16.67
N SER A 398 -10.99 -12.55 16.04
CA SER A 398 -10.00 -11.68 16.69
C SER A 398 -10.68 -10.61 17.55
N ILE A 399 -11.76 -9.98 17.06
CA ILE A 399 -12.56 -9.04 17.83
C ILE A 399 -13.17 -9.72 19.05
N ILE A 400 -13.86 -10.85 18.88
CA ILE A 400 -14.51 -11.56 19.98
C ILE A 400 -13.47 -11.96 21.04
N GLN A 401 -12.33 -12.50 20.61
CA GLN A 401 -11.23 -12.89 21.48
C GLN A 401 -10.71 -11.69 22.28
N SER A 402 -10.45 -10.55 21.61
CA SER A 402 -10.00 -9.32 22.25
C SER A 402 -11.01 -8.80 23.27
N LEU A 403 -12.30 -8.82 22.93
CA LEU A 403 -13.38 -8.40 23.84
C LEU A 403 -13.45 -9.30 25.08
N ILE A 404 -13.22 -10.60 24.96
CA ILE A 404 -13.20 -11.52 26.10
C ILE A 404 -11.96 -11.29 26.97
N GLN A 405 -10.80 -11.03 26.36
CA GLN A 405 -9.53 -10.92 27.07
C GLN A 405 -9.34 -9.55 27.76
N TYR A 406 -9.80 -8.47 27.15
CA TYR A 406 -9.44 -7.10 27.57
C TYR A 406 -10.59 -6.27 28.12
N SER A 407 -11.85 -6.71 28.04
CA SER A 407 -12.98 -5.97 28.62
C SER A 407 -12.97 -6.00 30.15
N ASN A 408 -13.55 -4.97 30.78
CA ASN A 408 -13.81 -4.99 32.22
C ASN A 408 -14.92 -5.99 32.57
N ASP A 409 -15.05 -6.40 33.83
CA ASP A 409 -16.01 -7.43 34.26
C ASP A 409 -17.45 -7.17 33.81
N LYS A 410 -17.90 -5.90 33.85
CA LYS A 410 -19.25 -5.52 33.44
C LYS A 410 -19.48 -5.78 31.95
N ASN A 411 -18.55 -5.34 31.11
CA ASN A 411 -18.65 -5.48 29.66
C ASN A 411 -18.30 -6.91 29.20
N LEU A 412 -17.35 -7.58 29.85
CA LEU A 412 -17.08 -9.01 29.67
C LEU A 412 -18.34 -9.83 29.90
N LYS A 413 -19.07 -9.59 31.00
CA LYS A 413 -20.35 -10.26 31.25
C LYS A 413 -21.36 -10.06 30.12
N ARG A 414 -21.39 -8.88 29.47
CA ARG A 414 -22.26 -8.64 28.31
C ARG A 414 -21.86 -9.49 27.11
N VAL A 415 -20.56 -9.64 26.87
CA VAL A 415 -20.02 -10.51 25.80
C VAL A 415 -20.35 -11.96 26.08
N ILE A 416 -20.06 -12.47 27.29
CA ILE A 416 -20.35 -13.86 27.68
C ILE A 416 -21.85 -14.17 27.57
N ASN A 417 -22.73 -13.24 27.97
CA ASN A 417 -24.17 -13.42 27.81
C ASN A 417 -24.59 -13.63 26.35
N LYS A 418 -23.85 -13.10 25.36
CA LYS A 418 -24.12 -13.37 23.93
C LYS A 418 -23.88 -14.83 23.52
N PHE A 419 -23.01 -15.54 24.23
CA PHE A 419 -22.74 -16.96 24.00
C PHE A 419 -23.74 -17.89 24.69
N VAL A 420 -24.41 -17.41 25.73
CA VAL A 420 -25.39 -18.19 26.52
C VAL A 420 -26.83 -17.92 26.11
N GLU A 421 -27.14 -16.73 25.57
CA GLU A 421 -28.49 -16.37 25.14
C GLU A 421 -28.99 -17.25 23.98
N HIS A 422 -30.32 -17.39 23.88
CA HIS A 422 -31.00 -18.09 22.78
C HIS A 422 -30.47 -19.51 22.53
N ASP A 423 -30.38 -20.33 23.58
CA ASP A 423 -29.93 -21.73 23.49
C ASP A 423 -28.56 -21.88 22.80
N PHE A 424 -27.60 -21.03 23.22
CA PHE A 424 -26.20 -21.12 22.81
C PHE A 424 -25.94 -20.99 21.31
N ILE A 425 -26.84 -20.35 20.54
CA ILE A 425 -26.69 -20.19 19.07
C ILE A 425 -25.32 -19.63 18.65
N LYS A 426 -24.73 -18.72 19.43
CA LYS A 426 -23.43 -18.10 19.11
C LYS A 426 -22.27 -19.07 19.40
N THR A 427 -22.42 -19.89 20.43
CA THR A 427 -21.47 -20.98 20.73
C THR A 427 -21.54 -22.05 19.66
N ASP A 428 -22.75 -22.45 19.24
CA ASP A 428 -22.96 -23.37 18.11
C ASP A 428 -22.35 -22.80 16.81
N ALA A 429 -22.55 -21.50 16.54
CA ALA A 429 -21.95 -20.81 15.39
C ALA A 429 -20.41 -20.88 15.39
N ILE A 430 -19.76 -20.54 16.51
CA ILE A 430 -18.30 -20.61 16.61
C ILE A 430 -17.80 -22.06 16.46
N LEU A 431 -18.48 -23.05 17.03
CA LEU A 431 -18.11 -24.46 16.88
C LEU A 431 -18.28 -24.98 15.43
N LYS A 432 -19.32 -24.54 14.72
CA LYS A 432 -19.47 -24.82 13.28
C LYS A 432 -18.30 -24.26 12.49
N LEU A 433 -17.92 -23.01 12.77
CA LEU A 433 -16.81 -22.34 12.10
C LEU A 433 -15.48 -23.05 12.40
N ARG A 434 -15.26 -23.43 13.66
CA ARG A 434 -14.11 -24.22 14.09
C ARG A 434 -14.00 -25.53 13.31
N LYS A 435 -15.11 -26.28 13.21
CA LYS A 435 -15.14 -27.56 12.48
C LYS A 435 -14.79 -27.38 11.01
N PHE A 436 -15.29 -26.32 10.38
CA PHE A 436 -14.96 -26.01 8.99
C PHE A 436 -13.45 -25.78 8.81
N TYR A 437 -12.85 -24.88 9.59
CA TYR A 437 -11.42 -24.60 9.46
C TYR A 437 -10.54 -25.77 9.91
N ALA A 438 -10.94 -26.53 10.93
CA ALA A 438 -10.22 -27.73 11.35
C ALA A 438 -10.10 -28.75 10.23
N ASN A 439 -11.19 -28.99 9.49
CA ASN A 439 -11.14 -29.86 8.32
C ASN A 439 -10.20 -29.30 7.22
N ASN A 440 -10.21 -27.98 6.97
CA ASN A 440 -9.33 -27.38 5.97
C ASN A 440 -7.85 -27.49 6.36
N VAL A 441 -7.54 -27.32 7.65
CA VAL A 441 -6.17 -27.44 8.18
C VAL A 441 -5.72 -28.90 8.15
N GLU A 442 -6.60 -29.86 8.49
CA GLU A 442 -6.32 -31.29 8.36
C GLU A 442 -6.07 -31.69 6.90
N GLU A 443 -6.92 -31.25 5.97
CA GLU A 443 -6.69 -31.44 4.53
C GLU A 443 -5.36 -30.83 4.09
N ALA A 444 -5.03 -29.61 4.54
CA ALA A 444 -3.75 -28.96 4.21
C ALA A 444 -2.55 -29.74 4.76
N LEU A 445 -2.64 -30.30 5.97
CA LEU A 445 -1.62 -31.17 6.56
C LEU A 445 -1.42 -32.45 5.75
N ASP A 446 -2.50 -33.08 5.28
CA ASP A 446 -2.41 -34.30 4.45
C ASP A 446 -1.70 -34.04 3.10
N PHE A 447 -1.72 -32.81 2.59
CA PHE A 447 -1.03 -32.40 1.36
C PHE A 447 0.42 -31.92 1.58
N LEU A 448 0.89 -31.84 2.81
CA LEU A 448 2.24 -31.42 3.13
C LEU A 448 3.18 -32.63 3.21
N ASP A 449 4.03 -32.81 2.19
CA ASP A 449 5.15 -33.77 2.23
C ASP A 449 6.20 -33.36 3.30
N ASP A 450 6.88 -34.36 3.88
CA ASP A 450 7.97 -34.20 4.88
C ASP A 450 9.17 -33.33 4.41
N ASN A 451 9.24 -32.98 3.12
CA ASN A 451 10.33 -32.17 2.53
C ASN A 451 10.01 -30.67 2.43
N ASN A 452 8.84 -30.21 2.90
CA ASN A 452 8.51 -28.78 2.87
C ASN A 452 9.31 -28.02 3.93
N LEU A 453 9.80 -26.82 3.57
CA LEU A 453 10.39 -25.90 4.55
C LEU A 453 9.32 -25.48 5.57
N GLU A 454 9.70 -25.37 6.85
CA GLU A 454 8.81 -25.01 7.97
C GLU A 454 8.02 -23.71 7.67
N ASP A 455 8.62 -22.71 7.04
CA ASP A 455 7.94 -21.46 6.68
C ASP A 455 6.84 -21.66 5.62
N ILE A 456 7.10 -22.51 4.63
CA ILE A 456 6.11 -22.84 3.58
C ILE A 456 4.95 -23.63 4.20
N GLN A 457 5.28 -24.53 5.12
CA GLN A 457 4.29 -25.30 5.88
C GLN A 457 3.41 -24.36 6.70
N ASN A 458 3.99 -23.46 7.49
CA ASN A 458 3.27 -22.50 8.31
C ASN A 458 2.37 -21.58 7.48
N SER A 459 2.87 -21.05 6.36
CA SER A 459 2.06 -20.21 5.45
C SER A 459 0.83 -20.95 4.93
N LYS A 460 0.98 -22.21 4.49
CA LYS A 460 -0.14 -23.01 4.00
C LYS A 460 -1.18 -23.31 5.09
N LEU A 461 -0.73 -23.55 6.32
CA LEU A 461 -1.63 -23.78 7.45
C LEU A 461 -2.38 -22.51 7.86
N VAL A 462 -1.71 -21.36 7.83
CA VAL A 462 -2.35 -20.05 8.05
C VAL A 462 -3.41 -19.79 6.97
N ASP A 463 -3.11 -20.03 5.69
CA ASP A 463 -4.07 -19.92 4.59
C ASP A 463 -5.26 -20.88 4.73
N ALA A 464 -5.03 -22.04 5.35
CA ALA A 464 -6.08 -23.01 5.66
C ALA A 464 -6.95 -22.61 6.87
N GLY A 465 -6.54 -21.59 7.63
CA GLY A 465 -7.29 -21.01 8.76
C GLY A 465 -6.79 -21.43 10.14
N LEU A 466 -5.54 -21.87 10.28
CA LEU A 466 -4.95 -22.26 11.58
C LEU A 466 -5.11 -21.16 12.64
N PHE A 467 -4.79 -19.91 12.30
CA PHE A 467 -4.91 -18.80 13.25
C PHE A 467 -6.37 -18.54 13.66
N THR A 468 -7.32 -18.71 12.74
CA THR A 468 -8.75 -18.62 13.06
C THR A 468 -9.18 -19.70 14.06
N ILE A 469 -8.68 -20.94 13.93
CA ILE A 469 -8.95 -22.02 14.90
C ILE A 469 -8.37 -21.67 16.27
N GLN A 470 -7.13 -21.16 16.32
CA GLN A 470 -6.48 -20.76 17.57
C GLN A 470 -7.28 -19.66 18.29
N LEU A 471 -7.75 -18.64 17.56
CA LEU A 471 -8.62 -17.61 18.12
C LEU A 471 -9.93 -18.18 18.66
N ILE A 472 -10.56 -19.13 17.94
CA ILE A 472 -11.77 -19.81 18.39
C ILE A 472 -11.51 -20.62 19.66
N ASP A 473 -10.41 -21.35 19.72
CA ASP A 473 -10.05 -22.17 20.88
C ASP A 473 -9.76 -21.30 22.10
N LEU A 474 -9.11 -20.15 21.92
CA LEU A 474 -8.97 -19.13 22.96
C LEU A 474 -10.33 -18.60 23.43
N ILE A 475 -11.27 -18.32 22.53
CA ILE A 475 -12.64 -17.89 22.89
C ILE A 475 -13.33 -18.97 23.74
N LEU A 476 -13.28 -20.23 23.31
CA LEU A 476 -13.92 -21.36 23.99
C LEU A 476 -13.29 -21.61 25.37
N LEU A 477 -11.96 -21.57 25.46
CA LEU A 477 -11.23 -21.73 26.72
C LEU A 477 -11.69 -20.68 27.74
N HIS A 478 -11.65 -19.40 27.37
CA HIS A 478 -12.05 -18.31 28.26
C HIS A 478 -13.53 -18.38 28.63
N LEU A 479 -14.40 -18.72 27.68
CA LEU A 479 -15.83 -18.89 27.90
C LEU A 479 -16.11 -19.97 28.96
N ILE A 480 -15.51 -21.15 28.81
CA ILE A 480 -15.70 -22.29 29.74
C ILE A 480 -15.17 -21.94 31.13
N VAL A 481 -13.96 -21.38 31.20
CA VAL A 481 -13.34 -20.97 32.47
C VAL A 481 -14.19 -19.92 33.18
N TYR A 482 -14.64 -18.90 32.46
CA TYR A 482 -15.49 -17.85 33.02
C TYR A 482 -16.80 -18.40 33.57
N LEU A 483 -17.48 -19.27 32.81
CA LEU A 483 -18.75 -19.88 33.23
C LEU A 483 -18.58 -20.79 34.46
N ALA A 484 -17.48 -21.52 34.55
CA ALA A 484 -17.16 -22.36 35.71
C ALA A 484 -16.91 -21.53 36.98
N GLN A 485 -16.10 -20.47 36.86
CA GLN A 485 -15.83 -19.56 37.98
C GLN A 485 -17.10 -18.83 38.46
N ASN A 486 -17.99 -18.49 37.52
CA ASN A 486 -19.20 -17.72 37.80
C ASN A 486 -20.48 -18.57 37.85
N SER A 487 -20.35 -19.88 38.07
CA SER A 487 -21.47 -20.83 38.10
C SER A 487 -22.59 -20.48 39.09
N ARG A 488 -22.33 -19.63 40.10
CA ARG A 488 -23.34 -19.11 41.05
C ARG A 488 -24.14 -17.91 40.52
N HIS A 489 -23.60 -17.17 39.54
CA HIS A 489 -24.25 -15.99 38.95
C HIS A 489 -25.14 -16.34 37.76
N PHE A 490 -24.98 -17.53 37.21
CA PHE A 490 -25.90 -18.14 36.26
C PHE A 490 -26.75 -19.14 37.04
N SER A 491 -28.06 -19.16 36.83
CA SER A 491 -28.96 -20.06 37.57
C SER A 491 -28.66 -21.53 37.22
N ALA A 492 -27.78 -22.15 38.02
CA ALA A 492 -27.37 -23.57 38.03
C ALA A 492 -26.37 -24.04 36.95
N LEU A 493 -25.82 -25.25 37.15
CA LEU A 493 -24.86 -26.03 36.32
C LEU A 493 -25.19 -26.14 34.80
N LEU A 494 -26.29 -25.57 34.31
CA LEU A 494 -26.74 -25.70 32.93
C LEU A 494 -25.72 -25.21 31.88
N PRO A 495 -25.03 -24.07 32.01
CA PRO A 495 -24.24 -23.56 30.90
C PRO A 495 -23.06 -24.44 30.49
N ILE A 496 -22.39 -25.08 31.45
CA ILE A 496 -21.28 -25.98 31.14
C ILE A 496 -21.79 -27.26 30.49
N ASN A 497 -22.83 -27.89 31.06
CA ASN A 497 -23.41 -29.10 30.48
C ASN A 497 -23.89 -28.87 29.04
N ASN A 498 -24.50 -27.72 28.75
CA ASN A 498 -24.91 -27.37 27.38
C ASN A 498 -23.71 -27.23 26.44
N ILE A 499 -22.60 -26.64 26.89
CA ILE A 499 -21.37 -26.56 26.11
C ILE A 499 -20.77 -27.96 25.90
N GLU A 500 -20.74 -28.82 26.92
CA GLU A 500 -20.30 -30.22 26.79
C GLU A 500 -21.16 -30.97 25.74
N GLN A 501 -22.49 -30.79 25.75
CA GLN A 501 -23.37 -31.37 24.72
C GLN A 501 -23.08 -30.84 23.31
N LEU A 502 -22.73 -29.55 23.18
CA LEU A 502 -22.29 -29.00 21.89
C LEU A 502 -20.96 -29.60 21.45
N PHE A 503 -20.00 -29.79 22.36
CA PHE A 503 -18.73 -30.45 22.05
C PHE A 503 -18.95 -31.87 21.54
N LEU A 504 -19.82 -32.65 22.20
CA LEU A 504 -20.26 -33.97 21.74
C LEU A 504 -20.87 -33.91 20.33
N LYS A 505 -21.75 -32.95 20.06
CA LYS A 505 -22.37 -32.74 18.74
C LYS A 505 -21.33 -32.52 17.64
N TYR A 506 -20.24 -31.82 17.93
CA TYR A 506 -19.17 -31.52 16.96
C TYR A 506 -18.01 -32.53 16.98
N ASN A 507 -18.07 -33.57 17.82
CA ASN A 507 -16.99 -34.53 18.04
C ASN A 507 -15.67 -33.83 18.46
N LEU A 508 -15.78 -32.82 19.33
CA LEU A 508 -14.66 -32.02 19.80
C LEU A 508 -14.31 -32.40 21.23
N LYS A 509 -13.01 -32.56 21.51
CA LYS A 509 -12.51 -32.78 22.87
C LYS A 509 -11.89 -31.54 23.48
N GLY A 510 -12.02 -31.39 24.80
CA GLY A 510 -11.28 -30.39 25.58
C GLY A 510 -9.75 -30.53 25.43
N SER A 511 -9.25 -31.74 25.17
CA SER A 511 -7.84 -31.96 24.80
C SER A 511 -7.46 -31.29 23.48
N ASP A 512 -8.37 -31.27 22.50
CA ASP A 512 -8.09 -30.71 21.17
C ASP A 512 -7.93 -29.19 21.25
N ILE A 513 -8.69 -28.54 22.14
CA ILE A 513 -8.53 -27.11 22.47
C ILE A 513 -7.18 -26.88 23.15
N LEU A 514 -6.83 -27.71 24.12
CA LEU A 514 -5.58 -27.55 24.87
C LEU A 514 -4.36 -27.70 23.96
N ASN A 515 -4.34 -28.71 23.08
CA ASN A 515 -3.22 -28.92 22.15
C ASN A 515 -3.01 -27.69 21.26
N ASN A 516 -4.07 -27.18 20.62
CA ASN A 516 -3.97 -26.01 19.75
C ASN A 516 -3.52 -24.73 20.50
N ILE A 517 -3.92 -24.58 21.76
CA ILE A 517 -3.52 -23.42 22.58
C ILE A 517 -2.09 -23.57 23.10
N GLU A 518 -1.66 -24.78 23.45
CA GLU A 518 -0.27 -25.04 23.84
C GLU A 518 0.67 -24.76 22.66
N ASP A 519 0.33 -25.21 21.45
CA ASP A 519 1.06 -24.87 20.21
C ASP A 519 1.09 -23.35 19.98
N TYR A 520 -0.03 -22.65 20.20
CA TYR A 520 -0.09 -21.19 20.10
C TYR A 520 0.83 -20.49 21.13
N CYS A 521 0.83 -20.96 22.38
CA CYS A 521 1.70 -20.44 23.44
C CYS A 521 3.19 -20.62 23.13
N GLU A 522 3.58 -21.76 22.56
CA GLU A 522 4.96 -22.02 22.16
C GLU A 522 5.43 -21.01 21.11
N ASN A 523 4.56 -20.65 20.16
CA ASN A 523 4.84 -19.68 19.10
C ASN A 523 4.85 -18.22 19.57
N LEU A 524 4.21 -17.89 20.71
CA LEU A 524 4.24 -16.54 21.29
C LEU A 524 5.58 -16.18 21.96
N GLY A 525 6.43 -17.18 22.25
CA GLY A 525 7.70 -17.01 22.95
C GLY A 525 7.56 -16.82 24.47
N SER A 526 8.52 -17.37 25.22
CA SER A 526 8.49 -17.54 26.69
C SER A 526 8.55 -16.26 27.54
N ASN A 527 8.56 -15.06 26.94
CA ASN A 527 8.73 -13.78 27.63
C ASN A 527 7.47 -12.88 27.64
N GLY A 528 6.35 -13.33 27.08
CA GLY A 528 5.10 -12.54 27.02
C GLY A 528 4.31 -12.55 28.32
N LYS A 529 3.92 -11.38 28.84
CA LYS A 529 2.94 -11.26 29.96
C LYS A 529 1.60 -11.97 29.66
N GLU A 530 1.28 -12.17 28.39
CA GLU A 530 0.11 -12.91 27.91
C GLU A 530 0.24 -14.42 28.15
N ALA A 531 1.40 -15.02 27.87
CA ALA A 531 1.66 -16.44 28.10
C ALA A 531 1.43 -16.81 29.59
N THR A 532 1.92 -15.98 30.52
CA THR A 532 1.74 -16.22 31.96
C THR A 532 0.27 -16.11 32.42
N LYS A 533 -0.51 -15.21 31.81
CA LYS A 533 -1.97 -15.13 32.09
C LYS A 533 -2.67 -16.36 31.55
N LEU A 534 -2.34 -16.77 30.33
CA LEU A 534 -2.95 -17.92 29.67
C LEU A 534 -2.64 -19.22 30.40
N ASP A 535 -1.42 -19.39 30.94
CA ASP A 535 -1.03 -20.51 31.80
C ASP A 535 -1.98 -20.70 33.00
N SER A 536 -2.39 -19.61 33.64
CA SER A 536 -3.30 -19.67 34.79
C SER A 536 -4.70 -20.15 34.37
N ILE A 537 -5.15 -19.74 33.19
CA ILE A 537 -6.44 -20.11 32.61
C ILE A 537 -6.41 -21.59 32.18
N ILE A 538 -5.33 -22.03 31.54
CA ILE A 538 -5.11 -23.43 31.16
C ILE A 538 -5.09 -24.33 32.41
N LYS A 539 -4.36 -23.94 33.46
CA LYS A 539 -4.33 -24.69 34.73
C LYS A 539 -5.73 -24.83 35.33
N TYR A 540 -6.50 -23.74 35.32
CA TYR A 540 -7.88 -23.78 35.81
C TYR A 540 -8.77 -24.66 34.94
N PHE A 541 -8.68 -24.56 33.62
CA PHE A 541 -9.41 -25.42 32.68
C PHE A 541 -9.14 -26.91 32.92
N LYS A 542 -7.87 -27.30 33.07
CA LYS A 542 -7.45 -28.67 33.43
C LYS A 542 -8.07 -29.12 34.77
N SER A 543 -8.21 -28.21 35.74
CA SER A 543 -8.78 -28.52 37.07
C SER A 543 -10.30 -28.75 37.08
N ILE A 544 -11.04 -28.17 36.11
CA ILE A 544 -12.50 -28.32 36.02
C ILE A 544 -12.90 -29.75 35.63
N GLN A 545 -11.95 -30.57 35.15
CA GLN A 545 -12.23 -31.88 34.55
C GLN A 545 -13.33 -31.76 33.50
N PHE A 546 -13.26 -30.70 32.67
CA PHE A 546 -14.22 -30.45 31.60
C PHE A 546 -14.36 -31.72 30.77
N LYS A 547 -15.57 -32.25 30.69
CA LYS A 547 -15.83 -33.50 29.96
C LYS A 547 -16.24 -33.15 28.54
N PRO A 548 -15.42 -33.43 27.53
CA PRO A 548 -15.92 -33.55 26.18
C PRO A 548 -16.63 -34.88 25.93
#